data_AF-A0A485NNP6-F1
#
_entry.id   AF-A0A485NNP6-F1
#
_cell.length_a   1.000
_cell.length_b   1.000
_cell.length_c   1.000
_cell.angle_alpha   90.00
_cell.angle_beta   90.00
_cell.angle_gamma   90.00
#
_symmetry.space_group_name_H-M   'P 1'
#
loop_
_entity.id
_entity.type
_entity.pdbx_description
1 polymer ?
#
loop_
_entity_poly.entity_id
_entity_poly.type
_entity_poly.pdbx_seq_one_letter_code
_entity_poly.pdbx_strand_id
1 'polypeptide(L)' 'LAEDGDSWVGVRVTSTRTEIIILANRTQDVLGEKDLWIQELTAVVRQRFGFPVEFLCGVELYAERWPQE' A
#
# COMPACT_ATOMS: atom_id res chain seq x y z
N LEU A 1 9.56 -5.23 11.09
CA LEU A 1 8.81 -5.11 9.82
C LEU A 1 9.73 -5.17 8.58
N ALA A 2 10.82 -5.94 8.65
CA ALA A 2 11.63 -6.35 7.50
C ALA A 2 12.64 -7.40 7.99
N GLU A 3 12.17 -8.62 8.25
CA GLU A 3 13.07 -9.78 8.42
C GLU A 3 13.35 -10.47 7.07
N ASP A 4 12.72 -10.02 5.98
CA ASP A 4 12.96 -10.51 4.63
C ASP A 4 13.07 -9.34 3.64
N GLY A 5 13.94 -9.54 2.65
CA GLY A 5 14.63 -8.53 1.85
C GLY A 5 13.80 -7.49 1.11
N ASP A 6 14.48 -6.38 0.79
CA ASP A 6 14.14 -5.29 -0.14
C ASP A 6 12.65 -5.17 -0.50
N SER A 7 11.91 -4.45 0.35
CA SER A 7 10.60 -3.90 0.01
C SER A 7 10.73 -2.40 -0.24
N TRP A 8 10.25 -1.94 -1.38
CA TRP A 8 10.22 -0.54 -1.78
C TRP A 8 8.81 0.01 -1.70
N VAL A 9 8.67 1.29 -1.35
CA VAL A 9 7.37 1.98 -1.36
C VAL A 9 7.40 3.12 -2.37
N GLY A 10 6.55 3.03 -3.39
CA GLY A 10 6.25 4.10 -4.32
C GLY A 10 4.99 4.83 -3.88
N VAL A 11 5.04 6.16 -3.78
CA VAL A 11 3.86 6.97 -3.49
C VAL A 11 3.59 7.84 -4.71
N ARG A 12 2.42 7.68 -5.32
CA ARG A 12 1.94 8.50 -6.41
C ARG A 12 0.78 9.36 -5.94
N VAL A 13 1.02 10.66 -5.87
CA VAL A 13 -0.01 11.63 -5.48
C VAL A 13 -0.55 12.30 -6.73
N THR A 14 -1.86 12.25 -6.91
CA THR A 14 -2.61 13.01 -7.90
C THR A 14 -3.60 13.93 -7.19
N SER A 15 -4.14 14.93 -7.88
CA SER A 15 -5.11 15.87 -7.30
C SER A 15 -6.38 15.22 -6.77
N THR A 16 -6.72 14.02 -7.27
CA THR A 16 -7.94 13.28 -6.91
C THR A 16 -7.65 11.95 -6.21
N ARG A 17 -6.41 11.48 -6.16
CA ARG A 17 -6.10 10.15 -5.59
C ARG A 17 -4.67 10.05 -5.11
N THR A 18 -4.47 9.37 -3.98
CA THR A 18 -3.14 8.97 -3.53
C THR A 18 -3.01 7.46 -3.65
N GLU A 19 -2.07 7.01 -4.45
CA GLU A 19 -1.79 5.60 -4.69
C GLU A 19 -0.47 5.26 -3.98
N ILE A 20 -0.49 4.26 -3.11
CA ILE A 20 0.68 3.76 -2.40
C ILE A 20 0.96 2.36 -2.92
N ILE A 21 2.10 2.17 -3.58
CA ILE A 21 2.49 0.94 -4.23
C ILE A 21 3.64 0.35 -3.43
N ILE A 22 3.41 -0.78 -2.79
CA ILE A 22 4.45 -1.52 -2.08
C ILE A 22 5.00 -2.57 -3.04
N LEU A 23 6.22 -2.33 -3.48
CA LEU A 23 6.98 -3.26 -4.30
C LEU A 23 7.73 -4.22 -3.38
N ALA A 24 7.45 -5.50 -3.49
CA ALA A 24 8.13 -6.51 -2.68
C ALA A 24 8.46 -7.75 -3.52
N ASN A 25 9.54 -8.44 -3.15
CA ASN A 25 9.85 -9.73 -3.77
C ASN A 25 8.84 -10.81 -3.35
N ARG A 26 8.31 -10.72 -2.12
CA ARG A 26 7.23 -11.56 -1.60
C ARG A 26 5.99 -10.70 -1.31
N THR A 27 5.13 -10.55 -2.32
CA THR A 27 3.88 -9.78 -2.16
C THR A 27 2.92 -10.39 -1.13
N GLN A 28 3.01 -11.69 -0.84
CA GLN A 28 2.20 -12.32 0.21
C GLN A 28 2.48 -11.75 1.61
N ASP A 29 3.73 -11.44 1.94
CA ASP A 29 4.06 -10.82 3.24
C ASP A 29 3.42 -9.43 3.38
N VAL A 30 3.24 -8.73 2.24
CA VAL A 30 2.60 -7.41 2.15
C VAL A 30 1.08 -7.50 2.11
N LEU A 31 0.50 -8.54 1.52
CA LEU A 31 -0.95 -8.74 1.58
C LEU A 31 -1.38 -9.22 2.98
N GLY A 32 -0.55 -10.05 3.62
CA GLY A 32 -0.85 -10.68 4.90
C GLY A 32 -1.93 -11.75 4.78
N GLU A 33 -2.44 -12.23 5.92
CA GLU A 33 -3.53 -13.21 5.92
C GLU A 33 -4.84 -12.55 5.41
N LYS A 34 -5.40 -13.06 4.31
CA LYS A 34 -6.66 -12.58 3.71
C LYS A 34 -6.70 -11.07 3.41
N ASP A 35 -5.57 -10.49 2.99
CA ASP A 35 -5.46 -9.06 2.71
C ASP A 35 -5.71 -8.15 3.94
N LEU A 36 -5.70 -8.70 5.17
CA LEU A 36 -5.97 -7.93 6.39
C LEU A 36 -4.88 -6.88 6.65
N TRP A 37 -3.62 -7.22 6.39
CA TRP A 37 -2.51 -6.33 6.70
C TRP A 37 -2.52 -5.07 5.83
N ILE A 38 -2.76 -5.22 4.53
CA ILE A 38 -2.87 -4.09 3.61
C ILE A 38 -4.12 -3.25 3.88
N GLN A 39 -5.24 -3.87 4.31
CA GLN A 39 -6.45 -3.15 4.70
C GLN A 39 -6.25 -2.34 5.99
N GLU A 40 -5.61 -2.91 7.01
CA GLU A 40 -5.27 -2.21 8.25
C GLU A 40 -4.32 -1.04 8.01
N LEU A 41 -3.28 -1.24 7.19
CA LEU A 41 -2.40 -0.15 6.77
C LEU A 41 -3.15 0.95 6.04
N THR A 42 -4.05 0.60 5.14
CA THR A 42 -4.91 1.57 4.46
C THR A 42 -5.77 2.35 5.46
N ALA A 43 -6.36 1.68 6.47
CA ALA A 43 -7.16 2.32 7.51
C ALA A 43 -6.31 3.29 8.37
N VAL A 44 -5.11 2.87 8.77
CA VAL A 44 -4.18 3.71 9.54
C VAL A 44 -3.75 4.94 8.75
N VAL A 45 -3.42 4.78 7.46
CA VAL A 45 -3.03 5.90 6.60
C VAL A 45 -4.21 6.86 6.40
N ARG A 46 -5.42 6.34 6.16
CA ARG A 46 -6.64 7.16 6.08
C ARG A 46 -6.85 7.99 7.33
N GLN A 47 -6.76 7.36 8.51
CA GLN A 47 -6.99 8.02 9.79
C GLN A 47 -5.88 9.03 10.13
N ARG A 48 -4.60 8.70 9.87
CA ARG A 48 -3.44 9.56 10.17
C ARG A 48 -3.40 10.81 9.31
N PHE A 49 -3.76 10.70 8.04
CA PHE A 49 -3.66 11.79 7.07
C PHE A 49 -5.00 12.44 6.71
N GLY A 50 -6.10 11.96 7.30
CA GLY A 50 -7.43 12.53 7.12
C GLY A 50 -8.03 12.34 5.73
N PHE A 51 -7.62 11.27 5.01
CA PHE A 51 -8.18 10.98 3.70
C PHE A 51 -9.65 10.56 3.83
N PRO A 52 -10.56 11.12 3.00
CA PRO A 52 -11.93 10.66 2.96
C PRO A 52 -12.01 9.20 2.48
N VAL A 53 -13.01 8.48 2.99
CA VAL A 53 -13.24 7.06 2.65
C VAL A 53 -13.74 6.89 1.21
N GLU A 54 -14.19 7.98 0.57
CA GLU A 54 -14.84 7.99 -0.73
C GLU A 54 -13.86 7.90 -1.91
N PHE A 55 -14.29 7.20 -2.97
CA PHE A 55 -13.48 6.83 -4.15
C PHE A 55 -12.89 8.00 -4.94
N LEU A 56 -13.38 9.24 -4.77
CA LEU A 56 -12.96 10.41 -5.55
C LEU A 56 -11.79 11.20 -4.92
N CYS A 57 -11.42 10.91 -3.67
CA CYS A 57 -10.30 11.53 -2.94
C CYS A 57 -9.67 10.54 -1.95
N GLY A 58 -9.70 9.25 -2.28
CA GLY A 58 -9.26 8.17 -1.42
C GLY A 58 -7.76 7.89 -1.55
N VAL A 59 -7.22 7.28 -0.48
CA VAL A 59 -5.94 6.57 -0.53
C VAL A 59 -6.18 5.09 -0.80
N GLU A 60 -5.36 4.53 -1.67
CA GLU A 60 -5.35 3.10 -1.99
C GLU A 60 -3.94 2.53 -1.93
N LEU A 61 -3.85 1.31 -1.40
CA LEU A 61 -2.59 0.58 -1.29
C LEU A 61 -2.64 -0.64 -2.22
N TYR A 62 -1.54 -0.87 -2.93
CA TYR A 62 -1.33 -2.02 -3.81
C TYR A 62 -0.02 -2.72 -3.47
N ALA A 63 0.00 -4.05 -3.61
CA ALA A 63 1.23 -4.83 -3.55
C ALA A 63 1.60 -5.29 -4.96
N GLU A 64 2.77 -4.90 -5.43
CA GLU A 64 3.29 -5.30 -6.74
C GLU A 64 4.60 -6.09 -6.58
N ARG A 65 4.77 -7.10 -7.43
CA ARG A 65 6.01 -7.89 -7.43
C ARG A 65 7.10 -7.09 -8.13
N TRP A 66 8.30 -7.07 -7.54
CA TRP A 66 9.45 -6.42 -8.17
C TRP A 66 9.72 -6.99 -9.58
N PRO A 67 9.83 -6.14 -10.63
CA PRO A 67 10.18 -6.59 -11.96
C PRO A 67 11.63 -7.10 -11.96
N GLN A 68 11.83 -8.37 -12.29
CA GLN A 68 13.17 -8.92 -12.54
C GLN A 68 13.44 -8.86 -14.05
N GLU A 69 14.57 -8.24 -14.42
CA GLU A 69 15.09 -8.21 -15.80
C GLU A 69 15.50 -9.60 -16.30
#